data_AF-A0A838SHS5-F1
#
_entry.id   AF-A0A838SHS5-F1
#
_cell.length_a   1.000
_cell.length_b   1.000
_cell.length_c   1.000
_cell.angle_alpha   90.00
_cell.angle_beta   90.00
_cell.angle_gamma   90.00
#
_symmetry.space_group_name_H-M   'P 1'
#
loop_
_entity.id
_entity.type
_entity.pdbx_description
1 polymer ?
#
loop_
_entity_poly.entity_id
_entity_poly.type
_entity_poly.pdbx_seq_one_letter_code
_entity_poly.pdbx_strand_id
1 'polypeptide(L)'
;MDARRLILGDWTPIVRDGIDLLRASLLLGAAGFAIAGDLGGAVLLGGFGAATLLARVINLPRPYDLGFVLAMVLQGWGEALAAYDRIPWFDNAVHFLLPCLLAPVIYIALARIEVLLDPKDETYTRHYVGIFVITFSIGAMIGSVWELAEWAGDSWLGTDLQLSNADTVGDLLFDIVGSLVGAGLLVVWTRFSWGSVRRIPGENRYEATEATTGPGTGPGVRDRTAGQRKGG
;
A
#
# COMPACT_ATOMS: atom_id res chain seq x y z
N MET A 1 8.71 27.40 1.71
CA MET A 1 8.62 25.99 1.28
C MET A 1 7.63 25.96 0.11
N ASP A 2 8.01 25.48 -1.07
CA ASP A 2 7.11 25.47 -2.23
C ASP A 2 6.01 24.39 -2.07
N ALA A 3 4.82 24.60 -2.65
CA ALA A 3 3.65 23.75 -2.55
C ALA A 3 3.95 22.29 -2.93
N ARG A 4 4.82 22.08 -3.92
CA ARG A 4 5.28 20.73 -4.30
C ARG A 4 6.02 20.03 -3.16
N ARG A 5 6.95 20.72 -2.48
CA ARG A 5 7.72 20.16 -1.36
C ARG A 5 6.86 19.97 -0.11
N LEU A 6 5.86 20.83 0.07
CA LEU A 6 4.87 20.67 1.14
C LEU A 6 4.06 19.38 0.95
N ILE A 7 3.61 19.09 -0.27
CA ILE A 7 2.76 17.92 -0.55
C ILE A 7 3.58 16.64 -0.71
N LEU A 8 4.70 16.69 -1.45
CA LEU A 8 5.45 15.50 -1.86
C LEU A 8 6.59 15.10 -0.89
N GLY A 9 6.94 15.97 0.06
CA GLY A 9 7.89 15.64 1.10
C GLY A 9 9.29 16.21 0.95
N ASP A 10 10.26 15.43 1.42
CA ASP A 10 11.68 15.75 1.63
C ASP A 10 11.89 16.88 2.62
N TRP A 11 11.16 16.77 3.72
CA TRP A 11 11.26 17.71 4.84
C TRP A 11 12.54 17.43 5.63
N THR A 12 12.72 16.20 6.11
CA THR A 12 13.90 15.74 6.86
C THR A 12 14.20 14.25 6.60
N PRO A 13 15.38 13.73 6.98
CA PRO A 13 15.68 12.30 6.89
C PRO A 13 14.76 11.41 7.76
N ILE A 14 14.22 11.96 8.85
CA ILE A 14 13.41 11.23 9.84
C ILE A 14 11.93 11.31 9.46
N VAL A 15 11.42 12.53 9.25
CA VAL A 15 10.06 12.82 8.77
C VAL A 15 10.18 13.28 7.32
N ARG A 16 9.88 12.38 6.39
CA ARG A 16 10.03 12.61 4.96
C ARG A 16 8.88 13.47 4.45
N ASP A 17 7.66 13.27 4.92
CA ASP A 17 6.45 13.93 4.42
C ASP A 17 5.24 13.81 5.37
N GLY A 18 4.06 14.19 4.87
CA GLY A 18 2.80 14.03 5.60
C GLY A 18 2.38 12.59 5.90
N ILE A 19 2.85 11.58 5.15
CA ILE A 19 2.55 10.18 5.46
C ILE A 19 3.32 9.76 6.72
N ASP A 20 4.55 10.24 6.91
CA ASP A 20 5.29 10.03 8.16
C ASP A 20 4.64 10.71 9.36
N LEU A 21 3.89 11.81 9.18
CA LEU A 21 3.08 12.39 10.26
C LEU A 21 1.92 11.47 10.68
N LEU A 22 1.27 10.81 9.72
CA LEU A 22 0.23 9.83 10.00
C LEU A 22 0.80 8.60 10.74
N ARG A 23 2.02 8.17 10.40
CA ARG A 23 2.73 7.12 11.17
C ARG A 23 3.03 7.57 12.60
N ALA A 24 3.54 8.79 12.74
CA ALA A 24 3.85 9.35 14.04
C ALA A 24 2.59 9.48 14.90
N SER A 25 1.43 9.78 14.31
CA SER A 25 0.18 9.87 15.08
C SER A 25 -0.18 8.55 15.76
N LEU A 26 -0.01 7.40 15.09
CA LEU A 26 -0.22 6.07 15.68
C LEU A 26 0.72 5.84 16.88
N LEU A 27 2.02 6.10 16.72
CA LEU A 27 3.01 5.88 17.78
C LEU A 27 2.84 6.84 18.97
N LEU A 28 2.50 8.10 18.69
CA LEU A 28 2.22 9.10 19.72
C LEU A 28 0.91 8.80 20.44
N GLY A 29 -0.11 8.34 19.70
CA GLY A 29 -1.35 7.84 20.27
C GLY A 29 -1.09 6.67 21.21
N ALA A 30 -0.32 5.67 20.77
CA ALA A 30 0.07 4.53 21.60
C ALA A 30 0.73 4.97 22.93
N ALA A 31 1.68 5.91 22.87
CA ALA A 31 2.31 6.46 24.07
C ALA A 31 1.31 7.23 24.94
N GLY A 32 0.41 8.01 24.34
CA GLY A 32 -0.63 8.76 25.05
C GLY A 32 -1.58 7.85 25.83
N PHE A 33 -2.08 6.79 25.19
CA PHE A 33 -2.94 5.79 25.83
C PHE A 33 -2.19 5.03 26.95
N ALA A 34 -0.92 4.67 26.73
CA ALA A 34 -0.11 4.03 27.75
C ALA A 34 0.07 4.93 29.00
N ILE A 35 0.33 6.23 28.80
CA ILE A 35 0.44 7.21 29.88
C ILE A 35 -0.91 7.38 30.62
N ALA A 36 -2.02 7.30 29.90
CA ALA A 36 -3.36 7.34 30.47
C ALA A 36 -3.76 6.05 31.22
N GLY A 37 -2.93 5.01 31.18
CA GLY A 37 -3.19 3.71 31.81
C GLY A 37 -4.05 2.77 30.98
N ASP A 38 -4.38 3.12 29.74
CA ASP A 38 -5.09 2.25 28.80
C ASP A 38 -4.09 1.45 27.96
N LEU A 39 -3.80 0.24 28.43
CA LEU A 39 -2.90 -0.68 27.74
C LEU A 39 -3.50 -1.24 26.45
N GLY A 40 -4.83 -1.34 26.34
CA GLY A 40 -5.49 -1.88 25.15
C GLY A 40 -5.28 -0.95 23.96
N GLY A 41 -5.66 0.32 24.12
CA GLY A 41 -5.44 1.35 23.10
C GLY A 41 -3.96 1.54 22.76
N ALA A 42 -3.07 1.43 23.78
CA ALA A 42 -1.63 1.53 23.57
C ALA A 42 -1.06 0.39 22.68
N VAL A 43 -1.41 -0.86 23.00
CA VAL A 43 -0.95 -2.03 22.24
C VAL A 43 -1.49 -2.00 20.82
N LEU A 44 -2.77 -1.66 20.64
CA LEU A 44 -3.41 -1.60 19.33
C LEU A 44 -2.75 -0.56 18.41
N LEU A 45 -2.68 0.70 18.87
CA LEU A 45 -2.07 1.79 18.09
C LEU A 45 -0.57 1.55 17.87
N GLY A 46 0.11 0.96 18.86
CA GLY A 46 1.52 0.58 18.75
C GLY A 46 1.75 -0.49 17.69
N GLY A 47 0.88 -1.52 17.65
CA GLY A 47 0.91 -2.58 16.65
C GLY A 47 0.72 -2.05 15.23
N PHE A 48 -0.32 -1.24 15.01
CA PHE A 48 -0.53 -0.59 13.71
C PHE A 48 0.60 0.37 13.34
N GLY A 49 1.11 1.15 14.31
CA GLY A 49 2.29 1.99 14.13
C GLY A 49 3.50 1.18 13.66
N ALA A 50 3.79 0.05 14.32
CA ALA A 50 4.87 -0.85 13.93
C ALA A 50 4.68 -1.41 12.51
N ALA A 51 3.46 -1.83 12.16
CA ALA A 51 3.13 -2.30 10.81
C ALA A 51 3.43 -1.22 9.75
N THR A 52 3.09 0.05 10.01
CA THR A 52 3.42 1.15 9.08
C THR A 52 4.91 1.42 8.95
N LEU A 53 5.69 1.18 10.01
CA LEU A 53 7.15 1.27 9.95
C LEU A 53 7.76 0.12 9.14
N LEU A 54 7.22 -1.10 9.26
CA LEU A 54 7.62 -2.23 8.43
C LEU A 54 7.31 -1.96 6.94
N ALA A 55 6.11 -1.47 6.62
CA ALA A 55 5.75 -1.06 5.26
C ALA A 55 6.69 0.04 4.70
N ARG A 56 7.21 0.92 5.57
CA ARG A 56 8.19 1.95 5.19
C ARG A 56 9.52 1.34 4.73
N VAL A 57 9.94 0.22 5.31
CA VAL A 57 11.14 -0.53 4.88
C VAL A 57 10.92 -1.14 3.50
N ILE A 58 9.69 -1.58 3.19
CA ILE A 58 9.36 -2.09 1.87
C ILE A 58 9.60 -1.02 0.81
N ASN A 59 9.44 0.28 1.11
CA ASN A 59 9.61 1.43 0.20
C ASN A 59 8.61 1.44 -0.96
N LEU A 60 7.34 1.28 -0.64
CA LEU A 60 6.19 1.21 -1.55
C LEU A 60 6.05 2.47 -2.44
N PRO A 61 5.39 2.38 -3.60
CA PRO A 61 4.97 3.57 -4.34
C PRO A 61 4.06 4.43 -3.47
N ARG A 62 4.20 5.76 -3.58
CA ARG A 62 3.58 6.72 -2.65
C ARG A 62 2.07 6.55 -2.46
N PRO A 63 1.24 6.28 -3.49
CA PRO A 63 -0.19 6.07 -3.29
C PRO A 63 -0.52 4.82 -2.46
N TYR A 64 0.22 3.73 -2.66
CA TYR A 64 0.05 2.49 -1.89
C TYR A 64 0.57 2.65 -0.45
N ASP A 65 1.68 3.38 -0.27
CA ASP A 65 2.18 3.73 1.07
C ASP A 65 1.15 4.56 1.84
N LEU A 66 0.59 5.59 1.20
CA LEU A 66 -0.46 6.41 1.78
C LEU A 66 -1.72 5.58 2.09
N GLY A 67 -2.16 4.75 1.15
CA GLY A 67 -3.33 3.88 1.32
C GLY A 67 -3.17 2.94 2.50
N PHE A 68 -2.03 2.26 2.61
CA PHE A 68 -1.72 1.39 3.75
C PHE A 68 -1.78 2.14 5.08
N VAL A 69 -1.16 3.32 5.15
CA VAL A 69 -1.10 4.10 6.39
C VAL A 69 -2.47 4.65 6.76
N LEU A 70 -3.26 5.10 5.78
CA LEU A 70 -4.63 5.53 6.03
C LEU A 70 -5.50 4.39 6.55
N ALA A 71 -5.35 3.17 6.01
CA ALA A 71 -6.04 1.99 6.53
C ALA A 71 -5.66 1.71 7.99
N MET A 72 -4.36 1.73 8.32
CA MET A 72 -3.87 1.54 9.70
C MET A 72 -4.32 2.64 10.66
N VAL A 73 -4.35 3.89 10.19
CA VAL A 73 -4.84 5.05 10.95
C VAL A 73 -6.34 4.92 11.20
N LEU A 74 -7.11 4.57 10.17
CA LEU A 74 -8.56 4.43 10.26
C LEU A 74 -8.93 3.33 11.26
N GLN A 75 -8.33 2.14 11.12
CA GLN A 75 -8.53 1.02 12.05
C GLN A 75 -8.10 1.40 13.48
N GLY A 76 -6.86 1.85 13.64
CA GLY A 76 -6.28 2.07 14.96
C GLY A 76 -6.95 3.19 15.74
N TRP A 77 -7.15 4.35 15.12
CA TRP A 77 -7.85 5.47 15.77
C TRP A 77 -9.36 5.26 15.82
N GLY A 78 -9.93 4.49 14.89
CA GLY A 78 -11.32 4.08 14.94
C GLY A 78 -11.61 3.36 16.24
N GLU A 79 -10.83 2.34 16.56
CA GLU A 79 -11.00 1.56 17.78
C GLU A 79 -10.62 2.35 19.03
N ALA A 80 -9.46 3.01 19.03
CA ALA A 80 -8.99 3.78 20.19
C ALA A 80 -9.96 4.92 20.59
N LEU A 81 -10.77 5.40 19.65
CA LEU A 81 -11.79 6.43 19.91
C LEU A 81 -13.20 5.84 20.00
N ALA A 82 -13.40 4.53 20.02
CA ALA A 82 -14.74 3.90 20.02
C ALA A 82 -15.62 4.41 18.85
N ALA A 83 -15.04 4.51 17.65
CA ALA A 83 -15.76 4.90 16.44
C ALA A 83 -16.66 3.77 15.92
N TYR A 84 -16.22 2.52 16.06
CA TYR A 84 -17.01 1.32 15.75
C TYR A 84 -18.35 1.32 16.49
N ASP A 85 -18.34 1.69 17.77
CA ASP A 85 -19.58 1.76 18.58
C ASP A 85 -20.49 2.94 18.22
N ARG A 86 -19.90 4.06 17.78
CA ARG A 86 -20.60 5.35 17.67
C ARG A 86 -21.08 5.68 16.27
N ILE A 87 -20.48 5.07 15.24
CA ILE A 87 -20.73 5.40 13.83
C ILE A 87 -21.19 4.13 13.11
N PRO A 88 -22.51 3.97 12.83
CA PRO A 88 -23.08 2.69 12.39
C PRO A 88 -22.54 2.09 11.09
N TRP A 89 -21.95 2.91 10.21
CA TRP A 89 -21.40 2.47 8.93
C TRP A 89 -19.88 2.32 8.96
N PHE A 90 -19.23 2.68 10.07
CA PHE A 90 -17.78 2.76 10.16
C PHE A 90 -17.12 1.41 9.94
N ASP A 91 -17.67 0.39 10.59
CA ASP A 91 -17.19 -0.97 10.51
C ASP A 91 -17.22 -1.52 9.07
N ASN A 92 -18.39 -1.51 8.43
CA ASN A 92 -18.55 -1.80 7.00
C ASN A 92 -17.57 -1.02 6.09
N ALA A 93 -17.28 0.25 6.41
CA ALA A 93 -16.32 1.04 5.65
C ALA A 93 -14.88 0.57 5.84
N VAL A 94 -14.52 0.14 7.05
CA VAL A 94 -13.22 -0.47 7.35
C VAL A 94 -13.08 -1.80 6.62
N HIS A 95 -14.07 -2.70 6.70
CA HIS A 95 -14.09 -3.98 5.96
C HIS A 95 -14.00 -3.77 4.45
N PHE A 96 -14.53 -2.68 3.90
CA PHE A 96 -14.28 -2.35 2.51
C PHE A 96 -12.84 -1.84 2.26
N LEU A 97 -12.37 -0.89 3.08
CA LEU A 97 -11.13 -0.15 2.81
C LEU A 97 -9.86 -0.95 3.09
N LEU A 98 -9.85 -1.76 4.15
CA LEU A 98 -8.68 -2.53 4.58
C LEU A 98 -8.21 -3.50 3.48
N PRO A 99 -9.01 -4.46 2.99
CA PRO A 99 -8.57 -5.35 1.92
C PRO A 99 -8.32 -4.62 0.59
N CYS A 100 -9.09 -3.56 0.30
CA CYS A 100 -8.87 -2.72 -0.88
C CYS A 100 -7.46 -2.11 -0.92
N LEU A 101 -6.95 -1.65 0.23
CA LEU A 101 -5.69 -0.94 0.34
C LEU A 101 -4.50 -1.85 0.71
N LEU A 102 -4.73 -2.92 1.47
CA LEU A 102 -3.69 -3.82 1.94
C LEU A 102 -3.33 -4.89 0.90
N ALA A 103 -4.32 -5.43 0.18
CA ALA A 103 -4.05 -6.51 -0.77
C ALA A 103 -3.04 -6.12 -1.86
N PRO A 104 -3.13 -4.91 -2.49
CA PRO A 104 -2.12 -4.47 -3.44
C PRO A 104 -0.72 -4.32 -2.82
N VAL A 105 -0.65 -3.90 -1.56
CA VAL A 105 0.62 -3.72 -0.84
C VAL A 105 1.31 -5.05 -0.61
N ILE A 106 0.56 -6.07 -0.17
CA ILE A 106 1.09 -7.43 -0.01
C ILE A 106 1.53 -8.00 -1.37
N TYR A 107 0.73 -7.82 -2.43
CA TYR A 107 1.14 -8.23 -3.78
C TYR A 107 2.48 -7.60 -4.17
N ILE A 108 2.63 -6.29 -4.01
CA ILE A 108 3.87 -5.56 -4.32
C ILE A 108 5.03 -6.07 -3.45
N ALA A 109 4.80 -6.34 -2.17
CA ALA A 109 5.82 -6.88 -1.28
C ALA A 109 6.32 -8.25 -1.75
N LEU A 110 5.38 -9.14 -2.12
CA LEU A 110 5.70 -10.47 -2.67
C LEU A 110 6.42 -10.39 -4.02
N ALA A 111 6.03 -9.45 -4.87
CA ALA A 111 6.71 -9.20 -6.13
C ALA A 111 8.16 -8.73 -5.92
N ARG A 112 8.41 -7.88 -4.89
CA ARG A 112 9.76 -7.38 -4.57
C ARG A 112 10.72 -8.45 -4.03
N ILE A 113 10.19 -9.53 -3.47
CA ILE A 113 10.98 -10.70 -3.06
C ILE A 113 10.94 -11.82 -4.11
N GLU A 114 10.55 -11.49 -5.34
CA GLU A 114 10.57 -12.39 -6.52
C GLU A 114 9.64 -13.61 -6.39
N VAL A 115 8.67 -13.58 -5.49
CA VAL A 115 7.64 -14.63 -5.36
C VAL A 115 6.56 -14.48 -6.43
N LEU A 116 6.23 -13.23 -6.77
CA LEU A 116 5.23 -12.89 -7.79
C LEU A 116 5.86 -12.06 -8.91
N LEU A 117 5.17 -11.98 -10.04
CA LEU A 117 5.56 -11.11 -11.15
C LEU A 117 5.61 -9.65 -10.68
N ASP A 118 6.69 -8.94 -11.01
CA ASP A 118 6.76 -7.51 -10.74
C ASP A 118 5.89 -6.74 -11.76
N PRO A 119 4.95 -5.90 -11.31
CA PRO A 119 4.17 -5.01 -12.18
C PRO A 119 5.00 -4.12 -13.12
N LYS A 120 6.31 -3.99 -12.88
CA LYS A 120 7.21 -3.23 -13.76
C LYS A 120 7.70 -4.00 -15.01
N ASP A 121 7.60 -5.33 -15.01
CA ASP A 121 8.14 -6.18 -16.07
C ASP A 121 7.23 -6.20 -17.32
N GLU A 122 7.67 -6.82 -18.41
CA GLU A 122 6.81 -6.99 -19.60
C GLU A 122 5.53 -7.80 -19.26
N THR A 123 4.40 -7.10 -19.24
CA THR A 123 3.10 -7.70 -18.92
C THR A 123 2.29 -8.00 -20.18
N TYR A 124 1.86 -9.26 -20.31
CA TYR A 124 0.86 -9.69 -21.30
C TYR A 124 -0.53 -9.80 -20.65
N THR A 125 -1.60 -9.94 -21.45
CA THR A 125 -2.99 -10.02 -20.95
C THR A 125 -3.18 -11.05 -19.82
N ARG A 126 -2.56 -12.22 -19.95
CA ARG A 126 -2.59 -13.28 -18.93
C ARG A 126 -2.00 -12.85 -17.57
N HIS A 127 -1.02 -11.95 -17.57
CA HIS A 127 -0.40 -11.45 -16.35
C HIS A 127 -1.35 -10.52 -15.60
N TYR A 128 -2.15 -9.70 -16.29
CA TYR A 128 -3.19 -8.89 -15.64
C TYR A 128 -4.24 -9.74 -14.94
N VAL A 129 -4.65 -10.86 -15.54
CA VAL A 129 -5.56 -11.82 -14.90
C VAL A 129 -4.92 -12.42 -13.64
N GLY A 130 -3.65 -12.82 -13.72
CA GLY A 130 -2.91 -13.33 -12.57
C GLY A 130 -2.79 -12.31 -11.43
N ILE A 131 -2.41 -11.06 -11.74
CA ILE A 131 -2.36 -9.95 -10.77
C ILE A 131 -3.73 -9.78 -10.11
N PHE A 132 -4.80 -9.72 -10.91
CA PHE A 132 -6.16 -9.54 -10.40
C PHE A 132 -6.55 -10.65 -9.43
N VAL A 133 -6.45 -11.92 -9.88
CA VAL A 133 -6.91 -13.07 -9.10
C VAL A 133 -6.13 -13.20 -7.80
N ILE A 134 -4.80 -13.07 -7.84
CA ILE A 134 -3.97 -13.20 -6.64
C ILE A 134 -4.25 -12.06 -5.66
N THR A 135 -4.33 -10.82 -6.15
CA THR A 135 -4.61 -9.66 -5.29
C THR A 135 -6.00 -9.75 -4.67
N PHE A 136 -6.99 -10.16 -5.45
CA PHE A 136 -8.34 -10.41 -4.95
C PHE A 136 -8.34 -11.49 -3.85
N SER A 137 -7.66 -12.62 -4.09
CA SER A 137 -7.56 -13.70 -3.11
C SER A 137 -6.85 -13.27 -1.82
N ILE A 138 -5.80 -12.46 -1.93
CA ILE A 138 -5.12 -11.89 -0.75
C ILE A 138 -6.10 -11.02 0.06
N GLY A 139 -6.85 -10.13 -0.60
CA GLY A 139 -7.81 -9.27 0.10
C GLY A 139 -8.91 -10.07 0.79
N ALA A 140 -9.53 -11.02 0.09
CA ALA A 140 -10.59 -11.85 0.67
C ALA A 140 -10.07 -12.70 1.84
N MET A 141 -8.82 -13.17 1.75
CA MET A 141 -8.15 -13.87 2.84
C MET A 141 -7.91 -12.95 4.04
N ILE A 142 -7.54 -11.68 3.86
CA ILE A 142 -7.36 -10.73 4.97
C ILE A 142 -8.67 -10.60 5.76
N GLY A 143 -9.79 -10.35 5.07
CA GLY A 143 -11.11 -10.28 5.71
C GLY A 143 -11.47 -11.57 6.45
N SER A 144 -11.29 -12.72 5.79
CA SER A 144 -11.54 -14.03 6.41
C SER A 144 -10.69 -14.30 7.65
N VAL A 145 -9.44 -13.85 7.66
CA VAL A 145 -8.54 -13.99 8.82
C VAL A 145 -8.95 -13.03 9.94
N TRP A 146 -9.46 -11.85 9.60
CA TRP A 146 -9.98 -10.89 10.58
C TRP A 146 -11.20 -11.46 11.32
N GLU A 147 -12.22 -11.93 10.61
CA GLU A 147 -13.40 -12.59 11.22
C GLU A 147 -13.01 -13.77 12.12
N LEU A 148 -12.03 -14.56 11.68
CA LEU A 148 -11.53 -15.66 12.49
C LEU A 148 -10.82 -15.17 13.76
N ALA A 149 -10.14 -14.02 13.70
CA ALA A 149 -9.50 -13.40 14.84
C ALA A 149 -10.52 -12.83 15.83
N GLU A 150 -11.62 -12.25 15.36
CA GLU A 150 -12.73 -11.79 16.20
C GLU A 150 -13.40 -12.95 16.92
N TRP A 151 -13.78 -13.99 16.17
CA TRP A 151 -14.32 -15.22 16.74
C TRP A 151 -13.39 -15.83 17.79
N ALA A 152 -12.07 -15.86 17.51
CA ALA A 152 -11.08 -16.40 18.43
C ALA A 152 -10.90 -15.52 19.68
N GLY A 153 -10.97 -14.19 19.51
CA GLY A 153 -10.97 -13.23 20.60
C GLY A 153 -12.13 -13.48 21.56
N ASP A 154 -13.34 -13.61 21.03
CA ASP A 154 -14.53 -13.83 21.85
C ASP A 154 -14.49 -15.21 22.51
N SER A 155 -14.02 -16.22 21.78
CA SER A 155 -13.94 -17.60 22.25
C SER A 155 -12.90 -17.82 23.35
N TRP A 156 -11.75 -17.13 23.29
CA TRP A 156 -10.60 -17.44 24.15
C TRP A 156 -10.19 -16.31 25.08
N LEU A 157 -10.46 -15.06 24.70
CA LEU A 157 -10.05 -13.87 25.44
C LEU A 157 -11.23 -13.14 26.07
N GLY A 158 -12.48 -13.53 25.74
CA GLY A 158 -13.69 -12.92 26.26
C GLY A 158 -13.86 -11.48 25.76
N THR A 159 -13.42 -11.20 24.54
CA THR A 159 -13.77 -9.96 23.83
C THR A 159 -15.25 -9.99 23.40
N ASP A 160 -15.71 -8.91 22.77
CA ASP A 160 -17.06 -8.79 22.20
C ASP A 160 -16.94 -8.19 20.79
N LEU A 161 -16.09 -8.80 19.97
CA LEU A 161 -15.77 -8.33 18.62
C LEU A 161 -16.75 -8.90 17.59
N GLN A 162 -17.05 -10.21 17.66
CA GLN A 162 -17.90 -10.88 16.69
C GLN A 162 -19.37 -10.77 17.09
N LEU A 163 -20.01 -9.66 16.70
CA LEU A 163 -21.35 -9.28 17.17
C LEU A 163 -22.45 -10.29 16.79
N SER A 164 -22.47 -10.76 15.54
CA SER A 164 -23.42 -11.78 15.08
C SER A 164 -23.01 -12.44 13.77
N ASN A 165 -23.59 -13.60 13.46
CA ASN A 165 -23.37 -14.23 12.15
C ASN A 165 -23.79 -13.35 10.95
N ALA A 166 -24.80 -12.49 11.13
CA ALA A 166 -25.27 -11.61 10.06
C ALA A 166 -24.27 -10.46 9.81
N ASP A 167 -23.60 -10.03 10.87
CA ASP A 167 -22.54 -9.02 10.88
C ASP A 167 -21.33 -9.56 10.13
N THR A 168 -20.74 -10.65 10.62
CA THR A 168 -19.63 -11.37 9.99
C THR A 168 -19.84 -11.67 8.49
N VAL A 169 -21.06 -12.08 8.10
CA VAL A 169 -21.35 -12.32 6.66
C VAL A 169 -21.40 -11.01 5.87
N GLY A 170 -21.91 -9.94 6.47
CA GLY A 170 -21.84 -8.59 5.92
C GLY A 170 -20.41 -8.10 5.76
N ASP A 171 -19.57 -8.31 6.77
CA ASP A 171 -18.18 -7.90 6.79
C ASP A 171 -17.37 -8.60 5.71
N LEU A 172 -17.50 -9.92 5.61
CA LEU A 172 -16.90 -10.69 4.52
C LEU A 172 -17.38 -10.23 3.13
N LEU A 173 -18.63 -9.79 3.00
CA LEU A 173 -19.13 -9.24 1.74
C LEU A 173 -18.43 -7.91 1.41
N PHE A 174 -18.31 -6.99 2.37
CA PHE A 174 -17.57 -5.75 2.19
C PHE A 174 -16.09 -6.01 1.92
N ASP A 175 -15.48 -7.01 2.56
CA ASP A 175 -14.11 -7.43 2.32
C ASP A 175 -13.90 -7.93 0.89
N ILE A 176 -14.81 -8.78 0.39
CA ILE A 176 -14.79 -9.28 -1.00
C ILE A 176 -14.90 -8.11 -1.98
N VAL A 177 -15.84 -7.18 -1.75
CA VAL A 177 -16.04 -6.02 -2.64
C VAL A 177 -14.83 -5.10 -2.61
N GLY A 178 -14.26 -4.84 -1.43
CA GLY A 178 -13.01 -4.09 -1.26
C GLY A 178 -11.85 -4.75 -2.01
N SER A 179 -11.72 -6.06 -1.89
CA SER A 179 -10.69 -6.87 -2.56
C SER A 179 -10.80 -6.80 -4.09
N LEU A 180 -12.02 -6.85 -4.63
CA LEU A 180 -12.27 -6.70 -6.08
C LEU A 180 -11.81 -5.33 -6.58
N VAL A 181 -12.13 -4.27 -5.83
CA VAL A 181 -11.74 -2.89 -6.16
C VAL A 181 -10.22 -2.75 -6.08
N GLY A 182 -9.59 -3.20 -4.99
CA GLY A 182 -8.14 -3.15 -4.81
C GLY A 182 -7.37 -3.89 -5.92
N ALA A 183 -7.83 -5.10 -6.27
CA ALA A 183 -7.27 -5.87 -7.38
C ALA A 183 -7.42 -5.15 -8.72
N GLY A 184 -8.58 -4.57 -9.00
CA GLY A 184 -8.83 -3.78 -10.21
C GLY A 184 -7.92 -2.56 -10.30
N LEU A 185 -7.77 -1.82 -9.20
CA LEU A 185 -6.88 -0.65 -9.12
C LEU A 185 -5.41 -1.03 -9.37
N LEU A 186 -4.94 -2.16 -8.83
CA LEU A 186 -3.57 -2.62 -9.10
C LEU A 186 -3.37 -3.04 -10.56
N VAL A 187 -4.36 -3.69 -11.19
CA VAL A 187 -4.30 -3.99 -12.62
C VAL A 187 -4.23 -2.70 -13.45
N VAL A 188 -5.06 -1.70 -13.13
CA VAL A 188 -5.03 -0.40 -13.80
C VAL A 188 -3.66 0.27 -13.63
N TRP A 189 -3.13 0.29 -12.41
CA TRP A 189 -1.79 0.81 -12.10
C TRP A 189 -0.70 0.13 -12.94
N THR A 190 -0.75 -1.20 -13.00
CA THR A 190 0.20 -2.01 -13.78
C THR A 190 0.10 -1.72 -15.27
N ARG A 191 -1.13 -1.57 -15.79
CA ARG A 191 -1.38 -1.30 -17.22
C ARG A 191 -0.82 0.04 -17.68
N PHE A 192 -0.72 1.03 -16.79
CA PHE A 192 -0.06 2.30 -17.08
C PHE A 192 1.46 2.26 -16.88
N SER A 193 2.03 1.08 -16.65
CA SER A 193 3.47 0.84 -16.44
C SER A 193 4.06 1.72 -15.33
N TRP A 194 3.25 2.04 -14.33
CA TRP A 194 3.70 2.81 -13.17
C TRP A 194 4.57 1.98 -12.22
N GLY A 195 4.53 0.64 -12.37
CA GLY A 195 5.45 -0.33 -11.76
C GLY A 195 5.43 -0.36 -10.23
N SER A 196 6.31 -1.16 -9.62
CA SER A 196 6.56 -1.17 -8.18
C SER A 196 7.55 -0.08 -7.74
N VAL A 197 7.71 0.99 -8.53
CA VAL A 197 8.82 1.95 -8.43
C VAL A 197 9.01 2.47 -7.00
N ARG A 198 10.27 2.41 -6.54
CA ARG A 198 10.69 2.89 -5.23
C ARG A 198 10.53 4.41 -5.14
N ARG A 199 10.08 4.93 -4.00
CA ARG A 199 10.06 6.39 -3.79
C ARG A 199 11.48 6.95 -3.94
N ILE A 200 11.64 7.94 -4.81
CA ILE A 200 12.84 8.77 -4.94
C ILE A 200 12.61 10.08 -4.17
N PRO A 201 13.51 10.49 -3.25
CA PRO A 201 13.44 11.81 -2.61
C PRO A 201 13.43 12.93 -3.66
N GLY A 202 12.45 13.83 -3.61
CA GLY A 202 12.34 15.05 -4.43
C GLY A 202 11.56 14.89 -5.73
N GLU A 203 11.33 13.66 -6.17
CA GLU A 203 10.75 13.36 -7.48
C GLU A 203 9.56 12.39 -7.38
N ASN A 204 8.47 12.76 -8.05
CA ASN A 204 7.29 11.90 -8.23
C ASN A 204 7.43 10.98 -9.46
N ARG A 205 8.58 10.98 -10.13
CA ARG A 205 8.72 10.28 -11.40
C ARG A 205 9.48 8.97 -11.22
N TYR A 206 8.79 7.94 -11.70
CA TYR A 206 9.26 6.70 -12.30
C TYR A 206 10.79 6.60 -12.42
N GLU A 207 11.39 5.51 -11.94
CA GLU A 207 12.57 4.99 -12.64
C GLU A 207 12.14 4.82 -14.10
N ALA A 208 12.93 5.32 -15.05
CA ALA A 208 12.70 5.03 -16.45
C ALA A 208 12.65 3.51 -16.58
N THR A 209 11.48 2.94 -16.86
CA THR A 209 11.40 1.54 -17.26
C THR A 209 12.32 1.41 -18.48
N GLU A 210 13.28 0.48 -18.43
CA GLU A 210 14.21 0.21 -19.54
C GLU A 210 13.45 -0.01 -20.88
N ALA A 211 12.16 -0.29 -20.80
CA ALA A 211 11.20 -0.37 -21.90
C ALA A 211 11.06 0.89 -22.79
N THR A 212 11.65 2.04 -22.44
CA THR A 212 11.66 3.24 -23.33
C THR A 212 12.87 3.35 -24.27
N THR A 213 13.69 2.31 -24.41
CA THR A 213 14.60 2.18 -25.55
C THR A 213 14.10 1.16 -26.56
N GLY A 214 13.06 1.53 -27.31
CA GLY A 214 12.75 0.86 -28.58
C GLY A 214 13.86 1.14 -29.63
N PRO A 215 14.13 0.21 -30.56
CA PRO A 215 15.22 0.36 -31.52
C PRO A 215 14.84 1.38 -32.61
N GLY A 216 15.40 2.59 -32.55
CA GLY A 216 15.09 3.59 -33.58
C GLY A 216 15.84 4.91 -33.45
N THR A 217 16.86 5.06 -34.30
CA THR A 217 17.37 6.33 -34.85
C THR A 217 18.10 7.30 -33.90
N GLY A 218 19.37 6.98 -33.60
CA GLY A 218 20.38 8.00 -33.28
C GLY A 218 20.85 8.72 -34.55
N PRO A 219 21.23 10.01 -34.48
CA PRO A 219 21.56 10.82 -35.66
C PRO A 219 22.84 10.31 -36.34
N GLY A 220 22.78 10.26 -37.67
CA GLY A 220 23.80 9.71 -38.55
C GLY A 220 25.22 10.16 -38.21
N VAL A 221 26.06 9.19 -37.88
CA VAL A 221 27.50 9.31 -38.03
C VAL A 221 27.76 9.44 -39.53
N ARG A 222 28.15 10.65 -39.94
CA ARG A 222 28.49 10.99 -41.31
C ARG A 222 29.49 10.00 -41.88
N ASP A 223 29.12 9.47 -43.03
CA ASP A 223 29.97 8.83 -44.02
C ASP A 223 31.24 9.68 -44.25
N ARG A 224 32.41 9.14 -43.88
CA ARG A 224 33.71 9.69 -44.29
C ARG A 224 34.16 8.92 -45.53
N THR A 225 33.61 9.29 -46.67
CA THR A 225 34.22 8.96 -47.96
C THR A 225 35.27 10.02 -48.32
N ALA A 226 36.50 9.51 -48.50
CA ALA A 226 37.50 9.89 -49.48
C ALA A 226 37.90 11.37 -49.66
N GLY A 227 39.19 11.63 -49.40
CA GLY A 227 40.03 12.31 -50.38
C GLY A 227 40.68 13.62 -49.95
N GLN A 228 41.88 13.55 -49.38
CA GLN A 228 42.94 14.49 -49.74
C GLN A 228 44.27 13.76 -49.94
N ARG A 229 44.74 13.84 -51.18
CA ARG A 229 46.08 13.46 -51.63
C ARG A 229 47.14 14.44 -51.10
N LYS A 230 48.36 13.93 -50.90
CA LYS A 230 49.68 14.42 -51.38
C LYS A 230 50.76 14.53 -50.28
N GLY A 231 51.88 13.84 -50.54
CA GLY A 231 53.23 14.40 -50.37
C GLY A 231 54.08 13.80 -49.25
N GLY A 232 55.19 13.14 -49.63
CA GLY A 232 56.29 12.76 -48.74
C GLY A 232 56.65 11.30 -48.83
#